data_AF-A0A315US72-F1
#
_entry.id   AF-A0A315US72-F1
#
_cell.length_a   1.000
_cell.length_b   1.000
_cell.length_c   1.000
_cell.angle_alpha   90.00
_cell.angle_beta   90.00
_cell.angle_gamma   90.00
#
_symmetry.space_group_name_H-M   'P 1'
#
loop_
_entity.id
_entity.type
_entity.pdbx_description
1 polymer ?
#
loop_
_entity_poly.entity_id
_entity_poly.type
_entity_poly.pdbx_seq_one_letter_code
_entity_poly.pdbx_strand_id
1 'polypeptide(L)' 'MGKLSRIRVHLDWNRGKLVFFDLNTNTHLHTFTHSFSEKLFPYLNTVNASPLRVIPENLCLKSS' A
#
# COMPACT_ATOMS: atom_id res chain seq x y z
N MET A 1 -18.00 6.01 3.88
CA MET A 1 -16.78 5.71 3.10
C MET A 1 -16.95 6.30 1.72
N GLY A 2 -16.03 7.16 1.27
CA GLY A 2 -16.06 7.69 -0.10
C GLY A 2 -15.71 6.60 -1.12
N LYS A 3 -15.76 6.94 -2.42
CA LYS A 3 -15.31 6.01 -3.47
C LYS A 3 -13.81 5.75 -3.30
N LEU A 4 -13.44 4.50 -3.00
CA LEU A 4 -12.06 4.07 -2.91
C LEU A 4 -11.40 4.16 -4.29
N SER A 5 -10.44 5.07 -4.44
CA SER A 5 -9.77 5.34 -5.73
C SER A 5 -8.25 5.30 -5.64
N ARG A 6 -7.69 5.47 -4.43
CA ARG A 6 -6.26 5.46 -4.18
C ARG A 6 -5.98 4.70 -2.90
N ILE A 7 -5.17 3.65 -3.01
CA ILE A 7 -4.77 2.81 -1.87
C ILE A 7 -3.28 3.05 -1.63
N ARG A 8 -2.90 3.31 -0.38
CA ARG A 8 -1.51 3.26 0.07
C ARG A 8 -1.26 1.91 0.74
N VAL A 9 -0.16 1.27 0.37
CA VAL A 9 0.32 0.02 0.97
C VAL A 9 1.62 0.31 1.70
N HIS A 10 1.69 -0.04 2.97
CA HIS A 10 2.88 0.15 3.82
C HIS A 10 3.33 -1.21 4.36
N LEU A 11 4.58 -1.58 4.08
CA LEU A 11 5.22 -2.76 4.64
C LEU A 11 6.19 -2.35 5.76
N ASP A 12 5.84 -2.68 6.99
CA ASP A 12 6.77 -2.65 8.13
C ASP A 12 7.33 -4.06 8.31
N TRP A 13 8.50 -4.28 7.71
CA TRP A 13 9.16 -5.58 7.71
C TRP A 13 9.51 -6.07 9.12
N ASN A 14 10.10 -5.19 9.94
CA ASN A 14 10.60 -5.53 11.27
C ASN A 14 9.47 -5.90 12.22
N ARG A 15 8.31 -5.27 12.08
CA ARG A 15 7.12 -5.58 12.88
C ARG A 15 6.22 -6.63 12.25
N GLY A 16 6.56 -7.14 11.06
CA GLY A 16 5.77 -8.13 10.35
C GLY A 16 4.38 -7.61 9.96
N LYS A 17 4.24 -6.33 9.62
CA LYS A 17 2.94 -5.71 9.28
C LYS A 17 2.89 -5.24 7.84
N LEU A 18 1.85 -5.64 7.12
CA LEU A 18 1.48 -5.08 5.82
C LEU A 18 0.13 -4.37 5.95
N VAL A 19 0.13 -3.05 5.83
CA VAL A 19 -1.01 -2.19 6.16
C VAL A 19 -1.54 -1.48 4.92
N PHE A 20 -2.86 -1.49 4.76
CA PHE A 20 -3.58 -0.85 3.66
C PHE A 20 -4.40 0.34 4.19
N PHE A 21 -4.32 1.46 3.48
CA PHE A 21 -5.07 2.68 3.80
C PHE A 21 -5.78 3.23 2.57
N ASP A 22 -6.95 3.84 2.76
CA ASP A 22 -7.52 4.77 1.79
C ASP A 22 -6.70 6.06 1.85
N LEU A 23 -6.01 6.37 0.75
CA LEU A 23 -5.08 7.49 0.71
C LEU A 23 -5.80 8.84 0.74
N ASN A 24 -7.06 8.92 0.31
CA ASN A 24 -7.79 10.20 0.28
C ASN A 24 -8.28 10.61 1.67
N THR A 25 -8.70 9.62 2.47
CA THR A 25 -9.27 9.86 3.81
C THR A 25 -8.29 9.52 4.93
N ASN A 26 -7.15 8.92 4.59
CA ASN A 26 -6.19 8.33 5.53
C ASN A 26 -6.83 7.27 6.46
N THR A 27 -7.93 6.65 6.03
CA THR A 27 -8.64 5.63 6.80
C THR A 27 -7.90 4.30 6.71
N HIS A 28 -7.70 3.65 7.86
CA HIS A 28 -7.17 2.28 7.91
C HIS A 28 -8.17 1.30 7.30
N LEU A 29 -7.72 0.49 6.34
CA LEU A 29 -8.56 -0.50 5.66
C LEU A 29 -8.30 -1.90 6.21
N HIS A 30 -7.03 -2.30 6.27
CA HIS A 30 -6.67 -3.65 6.67
C HIS A 30 -5.20 -3.78 7.10
N THR A 31 -4.91 -4.79 7.92
CA THR A 31 -3.54 -5.18 8.32
C THR A 31 -3.37 -6.69 8.22
N PHE A 32 -2.38 -7.13 7.48
CA PHE A 32 -1.83 -8.49 7.63
C PHE A 32 -0.69 -8.46 8.64
N THR A 33 -0.68 -9.47 9.52
CA THR A 33 0.43 -9.71 10.45
C THR A 33 1.09 -11.04 10.09
N HIS A 34 2.38 -11.02 9.76
CA HIS A 34 3.11 -12.21 9.36
C HIS A 34 4.62 -12.05 9.60
N SER A 35 5.30 -13.16 9.87
CA SER A 35 6.76 -13.20 9.97
C SER A 35 7.37 -13.41 8.59
N PHE A 36 7.59 -12.33 7.85
CA PHE A 36 8.17 -12.39 6.50
C PHE A 36 9.64 -12.82 6.56
N SER A 37 9.99 -13.91 5.87
CA SER A 37 11.35 -14.45 5.80
C SER A 37 12.03 -14.22 4.45
N GLU A 38 11.26 -13.96 3.40
CA GLU A 38 11.75 -13.90 2.02
C GLU A 38 11.24 -12.67 1.28
N LYS A 39 12.04 -12.20 0.31
CA LYS A 39 11.73 -11.02 -0.49
C LYS A 39 10.32 -11.08 -1.07
N LEU A 40 9.56 -10.01 -0.83
CA LEU A 40 8.20 -9.85 -1.36
C LEU A 40 8.20 -9.06 -2.67
N PHE A 41 7.23 -9.38 -3.51
CA PHE A 41 6.93 -8.64 -4.73
C PHE A 41 5.45 -8.20 -4.70
N PRO A 42 5.13 -6.98 -5.16
CA PRO A 42 3.74 -6.56 -5.30
C PRO A 42 3.00 -7.46 -6.30
N TYR A 43 1.78 -7.88 -5.93
CA TYR A 43 0.85 -8.55 -6.82
C TYR A 43 -0.36 -7.64 -7.07
N LEU A 44 -0.62 -7.33 -8.34
CA LEU A 44 -1.70 -6.44 -8.77
C LEU A 44 -2.52 -7.16 -9.83
N ASN A 45 -3.83 -7.27 -9.63
CA ASN A 45 -4.74 -7.88 -10.59
C ASN A 45 -6.00 -7.01 -10.74
N THR A 46 -6.38 -6.73 -11.98
CA THR A 46 -7.62 -6.05 -12.34
C THR A 46 -8.54 -7.03 -13.04
N VAL A 47 -9.69 -7.33 -12.43
CA VAL A 47 -10.70 -8.20 -13.05
C VAL A 47 -11.33 -7.54 -14.28
N ASN A 48 -11.38 -6.20 -14.31
CA ASN A 48 -11.96 -5.41 -15.39
C ASN A 48 -10.86 -4.74 -16.23
N ALA A 49 -11.24 -4.29 -17.43
CA ALA A 49 -10.36 -3.55 -18.35
C ALA A 49 -9.88 -2.16 -17.84
N SER A 50 -10.23 -1.77 -16.62
CA SER A 50 -9.77 -0.52 -16.01
C SER A 50 -8.35 -0.69 -15.47
N PRO A 51 -7.35 0.03 -15.99
CA PRO A 51 -5.97 -0.14 -15.56
C PRO A 51 -5.74 0.39 -14.14
N LEU A 52 -4.93 -0.32 -13.37
CA LEU A 52 -4.32 0.23 -12.15
C LEU A 52 -3.06 1.02 -12.53
N ARG A 53 -2.81 2.10 -11.79
CA ARG A 53 -1.61 2.93 -11.97
C ARG A 53 -0.86 3.04 -10.65
N VAL A 54 0.43 2.69 -10.67
CA VAL A 54 1.34 2.99 -9.56
C VAL A 54 1.75 4.45 -9.68
N ILE A 55 1.50 5.22 -8.63
CA ILE A 55 1.82 6.66 -8.59
C ILE A 55 3.07 6.83 -7.72
N PRO A 56 4.14 7.48 -8.22
CA PRO A 56 5.27 7.82 -7.38
C PRO A 56 4.81 8.78 -6.28
N GLU A 57 5.23 8.52 -5.05
CA GLU A 57 5.08 9.51 -3.99
C GLU A 57 6.19 10.54 -4.15
N ASN A 58 5.86 11.83 -4.08
CA ASN A 58 6.88 12.88 -3.96
C ASN A 58 7.53 12.74 -2.58
N LEU A 59 8.48 11.82 -2.48
CA LEU A 59 9.33 11.72 -1.32
C LEU A 59 10.29 12.90 -1.40
N CYS A 60 9.95 14.03 -0.77
CA CYS A 60 10.99 14.98 -0.39
C CYS A 60 11.93 14.21 0.52
N LEU A 61 13.06 13.76 -0.02
CA LEU A 61 14.19 13.32 0.78
C LEU A 61 14.54 14.51 1.67
N LYS A 62 14.12 14.47 2.94
CA LYS A 62 14.68 15.37 3.93
C LYS A 62 16.15 14.96 4.06
N SER A 63 17.03 15.71 3.41
CA SER A 63 18.47 15.59 3.62
C SER A 63 18.72 15.75 5.12
N SER A 64 19.29 14.73 5.74
CA SER A 64 19.83 14.78 7.10
C SER A 64 21.10 15.63 7.13
#